data_AF-A0A255QW17-F1
#
_entry.id   AF-A0A255QW17-F1
#
_cell.length_a   1.000
_cell.length_b   1.000
_cell.length_c   1.000
_cell.angle_alpha   90.00
_cell.angle_beta   90.00
_cell.angle_gamma   90.00
#
_symmetry.space_group_name_H-M   'P 1'
#
loop_
_entity.id
_entity.type
_entity.pdbx_description
1 polymer ?
#
loop_
_entity_poly.entity_id
_entity_poly.type
_entity_poly.pdbx_seq_one_letter_code
_entity_poly.pdbx_strand_id
1 'polypeptide(L)'
;MVQQNPYCDAKRSGFTLVELLVVITVMVTLGGMLTYALASAETDARVKRTEADVVTIGQVLQRHVNDVALSKMNLVYGAPSSVTANATGPGSPATANYPLSRAAAVPFILFESAEKARLILAARRDMLRMVLPECQADLLYPPASLQFRTRAEPPIGSSGASVQYHPNVAQLRAPNQWNQMRTLLGLLSADTIDTRWRTSNPGFNPASDPKVDAIQLAGNATFEALLRQKTDGTAMTWTREHESAECLYLILATTELFNGKAIDQIPSSRIVDTDGDQVPEIVDAWGQPYVFIRQPISLETPVIKNFNSTAAATEQYRIDPDPLGLLNSDFRYLASVRDATLSVPDSAYQPIYLPPVVISSGIDKEFGIRTSFVDTDRDGTPEEGVSRSYSSSVVQLPQPIGPTYSYTDPRTNVSYSVPVWRYPDPYFNVSSVPANTTGAHVLQAGGIVKAKGFVNSSSVVEYQGLGATLDKETAADNITSLDAGF
;
A
#
# COMPACT_ATOMS: atom_id res chain seq x y z
N MET A 1 21.17 -94.81 31.53
CA MET A 1 21.26 -93.91 32.72
C MET A 1 20.82 -92.54 32.26
N VAL A 2 19.61 -92.13 32.65
CA VAL A 2 19.02 -90.82 32.30
C VAL A 2 19.07 -89.96 33.56
N GLN A 3 19.84 -88.88 33.51
CA GLN A 3 20.10 -87.97 34.60
C GLN A 3 18.96 -86.94 34.67
N GLN A 4 18.09 -87.05 35.67
CA GLN A 4 17.01 -86.09 35.92
C GLN A 4 17.61 -84.82 36.55
N ASN A 5 17.46 -83.69 35.86
CA ASN A 5 17.86 -82.37 36.35
C ASN A 5 16.80 -81.84 37.33
N PRO A 6 17.17 -81.42 38.55
CA PRO A 6 16.23 -80.83 39.51
C PRO A 6 15.92 -79.39 39.11
N TYR A 7 14.70 -79.14 38.64
CA TYR A 7 14.18 -77.78 38.50
C TYR A 7 13.84 -77.24 39.89
N CYS A 8 14.64 -76.28 40.37
CA CYS A 8 14.31 -75.48 41.55
C CYS A 8 13.08 -74.63 41.24
N ASP A 9 12.00 -74.86 41.98
CA ASP A 9 10.75 -74.11 41.91
C ASP A 9 10.94 -72.71 42.53
N ALA A 10 11.42 -71.77 41.71
CA ALA A 10 11.59 -70.38 42.10
C ALA A 10 10.21 -69.74 42.25
N LYS A 11 9.77 -69.59 43.50
CA LYS A 11 8.53 -68.93 43.91
C LYS A 11 8.47 -67.51 43.31
N ARG A 12 7.76 -67.36 42.18
CA ARG A 12 7.55 -66.07 41.52
C ARG A 12 6.65 -65.22 42.42
N SER A 13 7.18 -64.17 43.02
CA SER A 13 6.37 -63.14 43.68
C SER A 13 5.58 -62.42 42.60
N GLY A 14 4.27 -62.69 42.51
CA GLY A 14 3.37 -61.93 41.66
C GLY A 14 3.23 -60.50 42.18
N PHE A 15 3.18 -59.55 41.25
CA PHE A 15 2.88 -58.15 41.57
C PHE A 15 1.52 -58.06 42.27
N THR A 16 1.46 -57.31 43.37
CA THR A 16 0.19 -57.03 44.05
C THR A 16 -0.62 -56.05 43.20
N LEU A 17 -1.95 -56.17 43.24
CA LEU A 17 -2.85 -55.24 42.53
C LEU A 17 -2.58 -53.78 42.92
N VAL A 18 -2.19 -53.55 44.17
CA VAL A 18 -1.83 -52.23 44.70
C VAL A 18 -0.58 -51.67 44.02
N GLU A 19 0.49 -52.46 43.85
CA GLU A 19 1.70 -52.00 43.14
C GLU A 19 1.40 -51.61 41.69
N LEU A 20 0.58 -52.39 40.99
CA LEU A 20 0.20 -52.07 39.61
C LEU A 20 -0.66 -50.80 39.53
N LEU A 21 -1.58 -50.60 40.48
CA LEU A 21 -2.39 -49.39 40.54
C LEU A 21 -1.53 -48.16 40.81
N VAL A 22 -0.58 -48.24 41.74
CA VAL A 22 0.36 -47.15 42.02
C VAL A 22 1.19 -46.81 40.77
N VAL A 23 1.74 -47.79 40.07
CA VAL A 23 2.53 -47.54 38.85
C VAL A 23 1.71 -46.83 37.78
N ILE A 24 0.46 -47.26 37.54
CA ILE A 24 -0.41 -46.59 36.56
C ILE A 24 -0.70 -45.14 36.99
N THR A 25 -0.97 -44.89 38.27
CA THR A 25 -1.20 -43.50 38.74
C THR A 25 0.04 -42.62 38.58
N VAL A 26 1.25 -43.15 38.83
CA VAL A 26 2.51 -42.42 38.63
C VAL A 26 2.77 -42.16 37.14
N MET A 27 2.51 -43.14 36.27
CA MET A 27 2.66 -42.97 34.82
C MET A 27 1.69 -41.94 34.26
N VAL A 28 0.43 -41.93 34.70
CA VAL A 28 -0.58 -40.96 34.26
C VAL A 28 -0.23 -39.54 34.73
N THR A 29 0.20 -39.38 35.98
CA THR A 29 0.58 -38.07 36.51
C THR A 29 1.84 -37.51 35.83
N LEU A 30 2.88 -38.33 35.64
CA LEU A 30 4.08 -37.93 34.90
C LEU A 30 3.77 -37.64 33.42
N GLY A 31 2.94 -38.47 32.78
CA GLY A 31 2.51 -38.27 31.41
C GLY A 31 1.73 -36.95 31.24
N GLY A 32 0.84 -36.63 32.18
CA GLY A 32 0.09 -35.37 32.17
C GLY A 32 0.99 -34.14 32.26
N MET A 33 1.94 -34.13 33.21
CA MET A 33 2.89 -33.02 33.36
C MET A 33 3.79 -32.86 32.13
N LEU A 34 4.31 -33.96 31.59
CA LEU A 34 5.20 -33.93 30.41
C LEU A 34 4.48 -33.44 29.16
N THR A 35 3.24 -33.86 28.94
CA THR A 35 2.44 -33.44 27.77
C THR A 35 2.17 -31.93 27.80
N TYR A 36 1.84 -31.38 28.97
CA TYR A 36 1.63 -29.94 29.12
C TYR A 36 2.91 -29.13 28.88
N ALA A 37 4.05 -29.59 29.42
CA ALA A 37 5.34 -28.94 29.20
C ALA A 37 5.77 -28.97 27.72
N LEU A 38 5.53 -30.09 27.02
CA LEU A 38 5.84 -30.21 25.59
C LEU A 38 4.96 -29.28 24.74
N ALA A 39 3.65 -29.22 25.03
CA ALA A 39 2.74 -28.32 24.32
C ALA A 39 3.10 -26.84 24.50
N SER A 40 3.52 -26.44 25.71
CA SER A 40 4.04 -25.10 25.98
C SER A 40 5.32 -24.82 25.19
N ALA A 41 6.28 -25.76 25.22
CA ALA A 41 7.54 -25.61 24.50
C ALA A 41 7.37 -25.52 22.98
N GLU A 42 6.42 -26.26 22.41
CA GLU A 42 6.06 -26.15 20.98
C GLU A 42 5.46 -24.79 20.65
N THR A 43 4.60 -24.25 21.52
CA THR A 43 3.98 -22.93 21.33
C THR A 43 5.05 -21.83 21.38
N ASP A 44 5.92 -21.85 22.38
CA ASP A 44 7.03 -20.90 22.50
C ASP A 44 7.98 -20.98 21.29
N ALA A 45 8.24 -22.19 20.78
CA ALA A 45 9.06 -22.39 19.61
C ALA A 45 8.42 -21.86 18.32
N ARG A 46 7.08 -21.87 18.23
CA ARG A 46 6.34 -21.25 17.10
C ARG A 46 6.37 -19.73 17.19
N VAL A 47 6.12 -19.16 18.37
CA VAL A 47 6.18 -17.70 18.62
C VAL A 47 7.55 -17.14 18.24
N LYS A 48 8.63 -17.66 18.82
CA LYS A 48 10.01 -17.20 18.52
C LYS A 48 10.40 -17.34 17.06
N ARG A 49 9.82 -18.32 16.38
CA ARG A 49 10.07 -18.55 14.96
C ARG A 49 9.34 -17.51 14.12
N THR A 50 8.07 -17.23 14.42
CA THR A 50 7.31 -16.17 13.77
C THR A 50 7.99 -14.82 13.98
N GLU A 51 8.40 -14.50 15.21
CA GLU A 51 9.15 -13.27 15.53
C GLU A 51 10.39 -13.12 14.62
N ALA A 52 11.19 -14.18 14.51
CA ALA A 52 12.39 -14.18 13.67
C ALA A 52 12.06 -14.00 12.17
N ASP A 53 10.99 -14.63 11.69
CA ASP A 53 10.54 -14.49 10.30
C ASP A 53 10.09 -13.06 10.01
N VAL A 54 9.22 -12.53 10.86
CA VAL A 54 8.69 -11.17 10.82
C VAL A 54 9.87 -10.21 10.77
N VAL A 55 10.79 -10.24 11.73
CA VAL A 55 11.98 -9.37 11.75
C VAL A 55 12.81 -9.48 10.46
N THR A 56 13.04 -10.69 9.97
CA THR A 56 13.82 -10.93 8.74
C THR A 56 13.13 -10.31 7.52
N ILE A 57 11.83 -10.54 7.36
CA ILE A 57 11.04 -9.98 6.25
C ILE A 57 10.99 -8.45 6.35
N GLY A 58 10.79 -7.91 7.55
CA GLY A 58 10.79 -6.47 7.81
C GLY A 58 12.11 -5.79 7.40
N GLN A 59 13.25 -6.40 7.71
CA GLN A 59 14.56 -5.90 7.30
C GLN A 59 14.73 -5.90 5.77
N VAL A 60 14.28 -6.96 5.09
CA VAL A 60 14.32 -7.05 3.62
C VAL A 60 13.44 -5.96 3.00
N LEU A 61 12.22 -5.78 3.50
CA LEU A 61 11.29 -4.76 3.01
C LEU A 61 11.84 -3.35 3.23
N GLN A 62 12.36 -3.06 4.42
CA GLN A 62 12.94 -1.75 4.73
C GLN A 62 14.12 -1.42 3.81
N ARG A 63 15.00 -2.40 3.56
CA ARG A 63 16.09 -2.23 2.60
C ARG A 63 15.53 -1.95 1.20
N HIS A 64 14.54 -2.73 0.77
CA HIS A 64 13.98 -2.58 -0.56
C HIS A 64 13.28 -1.24 -0.77
N VAL A 65 12.52 -0.76 0.21
CA VAL A 65 11.90 0.58 0.21
C VAL A 65 12.96 1.67 0.05
N ASN A 66 14.07 1.56 0.77
CA ASN A 66 15.16 2.53 0.68
C ASN A 66 15.78 2.53 -0.73
N ASP A 67 15.98 1.35 -1.32
CA ASP A 67 16.50 1.22 -2.69
C ASP A 67 15.54 1.87 -3.70
N VAL A 68 14.23 1.66 -3.56
CA VAL A 68 13.20 2.27 -4.42
C VAL A 68 13.12 3.78 -4.21
N ALA A 69 13.17 4.24 -2.96
CA ALA A 69 13.14 5.67 -2.63
C ALA A 69 14.32 6.44 -3.23
N LEU A 70 15.48 5.78 -3.38
CA LEU A 70 16.69 6.36 -3.98
C LEU A 70 16.82 6.10 -5.48
N SER A 71 15.99 5.21 -6.03
CA SER A 71 16.05 4.85 -7.44
C SER A 71 15.72 6.03 -8.37
N LYS A 72 16.31 5.99 -9.57
CA LYS A 72 16.02 6.96 -10.63
C LYS A 72 14.69 6.61 -11.27
N MET A 73 13.81 7.60 -11.39
CA MET A 73 12.54 7.40 -12.10
C MET A 73 12.75 7.56 -13.60
N ASN A 74 12.24 6.60 -14.36
CA ASN A 74 12.27 6.62 -15.81
C ASN A 74 10.92 7.12 -16.33
N LEU A 75 10.82 8.42 -16.58
CA LEU A 75 9.59 9.05 -17.08
C LEU A 75 9.57 9.08 -18.61
N VAL A 76 8.47 8.62 -19.17
CA VAL A 76 8.12 8.81 -20.59
C VAL A 76 7.23 10.05 -20.67
N TYR A 77 7.64 11.03 -21.45
CA TYR A 77 6.88 12.26 -21.63
C TYR A 77 6.02 12.17 -22.89
N GLY A 78 4.75 12.55 -22.75
CA GLY A 78 3.85 12.68 -23.89
C GLY A 78 4.16 13.94 -24.67
N ALA A 79 3.80 13.95 -25.96
CA ALA A 79 3.81 15.20 -26.70
C ALA A 79 2.90 16.22 -25.98
N PRO A 80 3.32 17.50 -25.87
CA PRO A 80 2.48 18.53 -25.28
C PRO A 80 1.14 18.52 -26.01
N SER A 81 0.07 18.32 -25.25
CA SER A 81 -1.27 18.41 -25.83
C SER A 81 -1.47 19.87 -26.21
N SER A 82 -1.75 20.14 -27.49
CA SER A 82 -2.23 21.42 -27.99
C SER A 82 -3.67 21.66 -27.52
N VAL A 83 -3.95 21.40 -26.25
CA VAL A 83 -5.14 21.89 -25.57
C VAL A 83 -4.83 23.34 -25.31
N THR A 84 -5.40 24.20 -26.14
CA THR A 84 -5.59 25.62 -25.84
C THR A 84 -6.50 25.67 -24.64
N ALA A 85 -5.94 25.47 -23.44
CA ALA A 85 -6.64 25.72 -22.20
C ALA A 85 -6.86 27.24 -22.20
N ASN A 86 -8.01 27.67 -22.72
CA ASN A 86 -8.52 29.01 -22.48
C ASN A 86 -8.68 29.10 -20.96
N ALA A 87 -7.65 29.61 -20.29
CA ALA A 87 -7.67 29.92 -18.87
C ALA A 87 -8.63 31.09 -18.65
N THR A 88 -9.93 30.84 -18.81
CA THR A 88 -11.03 31.78 -18.52
C THR A 88 -11.44 31.75 -17.04
N GLY A 89 -10.57 31.21 -16.17
CA GLY A 89 -10.71 31.37 -14.72
C GLY A 89 -10.35 32.80 -14.30
N PRO A 90 -11.16 33.47 -13.46
CA PRO A 90 -10.91 34.83 -13.00
C PRO A 90 -9.66 34.84 -12.11
N GLY A 91 -8.54 35.20 -12.72
CA GLY A 91 -7.23 35.14 -12.08
C GLY A 91 -6.15 34.45 -12.89
N SER A 92 -5.93 34.87 -14.13
CA SER A 92 -4.64 34.56 -14.75
C SER A 92 -3.54 35.27 -13.94
N PRO A 93 -2.38 34.62 -13.67
CA PRO A 93 -1.19 35.33 -13.26
C PRO A 93 -0.98 36.44 -14.27
N ALA A 94 -0.72 37.66 -13.78
CA ALA A 94 -0.63 38.86 -14.60
C ALA A 94 0.08 38.55 -15.92
N THR A 95 -0.60 38.80 -17.04
CA THR A 95 -0.04 38.68 -18.38
C THR A 95 1.18 39.58 -18.45
N ALA A 96 2.36 39.00 -18.22
CA ALA A 96 3.60 39.74 -18.19
C ALA A 96 4.14 39.78 -19.62
N ASN A 97 4.12 40.97 -20.22
CA ASN A 97 4.62 41.20 -21.56
C ASN A 97 6.13 40.97 -21.61
N TYR A 98 6.59 40.19 -22.59
CA TYR A 98 8.01 39.95 -22.82
C TYR A 98 8.70 41.16 -23.46
N PRO A 99 10.02 41.36 -23.22
CA PRO A 99 10.91 40.49 -22.42
C PRO A 99 10.77 40.70 -20.91
N LEU A 100 10.69 39.60 -20.15
CA LEU A 100 10.68 39.65 -18.68
C LEU A 100 12.08 39.96 -18.15
N SER A 101 12.17 40.90 -17.21
CA SER A 101 13.39 41.05 -16.42
C SER A 101 13.66 39.78 -15.62
N ARG A 102 14.93 39.52 -15.26
CA ARG A 102 15.32 38.36 -14.43
C ARG A 102 14.49 38.26 -13.14
N ALA A 103 14.14 39.40 -12.54
CA ALA A 103 13.28 39.45 -11.35
C ALA A 103 11.83 39.03 -11.63
N ALA A 104 11.26 39.44 -12.78
CA ALA A 104 9.92 39.04 -13.19
C ALA A 104 9.82 37.55 -13.61
N ALA A 105 10.95 36.91 -13.93
CA ALA A 105 11.01 35.48 -14.26
C ALA A 105 11.02 34.54 -13.03
N VAL A 106 11.40 35.04 -11.84
CA VAL A 106 11.58 34.22 -10.62
C VAL A 106 10.32 33.43 -10.23
N PRO A 107 9.11 34.02 -10.19
CA PRO A 107 7.91 33.28 -9.79
C PRO A 107 7.58 32.11 -10.73
N PHE A 108 7.85 32.26 -12.03
CA PHE A 108 7.63 31.23 -13.03
C PHE A 108 8.61 30.06 -12.86
N ILE A 109 9.89 30.36 -12.59
CA ILE A 109 10.91 29.33 -12.32
C ILE A 109 10.55 28.53 -11.05
N LEU A 110 10.10 29.22 -10.00
CA LEU A 110 9.65 28.57 -8.76
C LEU A 110 8.45 27.66 -9.01
N PHE A 111 7.47 28.12 -9.77
CA PHE A 111 6.31 27.30 -10.14
C PHE A 111 6.70 26.05 -10.94
N GLU A 112 7.54 26.19 -11.96
CA GLU A 112 8.00 25.03 -12.74
C GLU A 112 8.81 24.05 -11.90
N SER A 113 9.63 24.55 -10.97
CA SER A 113 10.37 23.69 -10.04
C SER A 113 9.43 22.93 -9.10
N ALA A 114 8.35 23.57 -8.63
CA ALA A 114 7.33 22.94 -7.81
C ALA A 114 6.53 21.87 -8.59
N GLU A 115 6.14 22.16 -9.84
CA GLU A 115 5.44 21.19 -10.69
C GLU A 115 6.31 19.97 -11.02
N LYS A 116 7.60 20.17 -11.30
CA LYS A 116 8.56 19.08 -11.49
C LYS A 116 8.72 18.25 -10.23
N ALA A 117 8.85 18.89 -9.06
CA ALA A 117 8.92 18.20 -7.78
C ALA A 117 7.64 17.37 -7.53
N ARG A 118 6.46 17.94 -7.78
CA ARG A 118 5.18 17.22 -7.65
C ARG A 118 5.09 16.02 -8.59
N LEU A 119 5.47 16.19 -9.86
CA LEU A 119 5.53 15.09 -10.84
C LEU A 119 6.44 13.96 -10.35
N ILE A 120 7.61 14.31 -9.84
CA ILE A 120 8.60 13.37 -9.29
C ILE A 120 8.01 12.61 -8.09
N LEU A 121 7.37 13.31 -7.15
CA LEU A 121 6.76 12.66 -5.98
C LEU A 121 5.62 11.72 -6.38
N ALA A 122 4.77 12.13 -7.33
CA ALA A 122 3.70 11.29 -7.86
C ALA A 122 4.25 10.04 -8.58
N ALA A 123 5.28 10.21 -9.40
CA ALA A 123 5.94 9.10 -10.08
C ALA A 123 6.62 8.13 -9.12
N ARG A 124 7.27 8.63 -8.07
CA ARG A 124 7.88 7.78 -7.03
C ARG A 124 6.83 6.96 -6.30
N ARG A 125 5.66 7.53 -6.06
CA ARG A 125 4.55 6.81 -5.47
C ARG A 125 4.01 5.72 -6.39
N ASP A 126 3.86 6.03 -7.68
CA ASP A 126 3.50 5.06 -8.72
C ASP A 126 4.54 3.93 -8.82
N MET A 127 5.82 4.26 -8.63
CA MET A 127 6.89 3.27 -8.57
C MET A 127 6.76 2.38 -7.33
N LEU A 128 6.55 2.97 -6.16
CA LEU A 128 6.37 2.24 -4.91
C LEU A 128 5.18 1.29 -4.97
N ARG A 129 4.04 1.69 -5.57
CA ARG A 129 2.90 0.77 -5.71
C ARG A 129 3.24 -0.46 -6.55
N MET A 130 3.98 -0.25 -7.64
CA MET A 130 4.31 -1.32 -8.57
C MET A 130 5.44 -2.23 -8.09
N VAL A 131 6.35 -1.71 -7.26
CA VAL A 131 7.49 -2.47 -6.73
C VAL A 131 7.14 -3.15 -5.40
N LEU A 132 6.28 -2.54 -4.59
CA LEU A 132 5.77 -3.06 -3.33
C LEU A 132 4.24 -3.14 -3.39
N PRO A 133 3.65 -3.99 -4.25
CA PRO A 133 2.21 -4.12 -4.33
C PRO A 133 1.63 -4.58 -2.99
N GLU A 134 0.48 -4.05 -2.62
CA GLU A 134 -0.25 -4.46 -1.40
C GLU A 134 -1.52 -5.23 -1.73
N CYS A 135 -2.06 -5.01 -2.94
CA CYS A 135 -3.25 -5.69 -3.44
C CYS A 135 -3.07 -6.04 -4.92
N GLN A 136 -3.93 -6.92 -5.44
CA GLN A 136 -3.88 -7.32 -6.85
C GLN A 136 -3.95 -6.13 -7.82
N ALA A 137 -4.67 -5.06 -7.45
CA ALA A 137 -4.82 -3.87 -8.30
C ALA A 137 -3.48 -3.17 -8.57
N ASP A 138 -2.57 -3.15 -7.61
CA ASP A 138 -1.23 -2.55 -7.77
C ASP A 138 -0.41 -3.29 -8.83
N LEU A 139 -0.62 -4.60 -8.97
CA LEU A 139 0.04 -5.43 -9.97
C LEU A 139 -0.71 -5.50 -11.30
N LEU A 140 -2.05 -5.43 -11.27
CA LEU A 140 -2.89 -5.50 -12.46
C LEU A 140 -2.81 -4.20 -13.28
N TYR A 141 -2.88 -3.04 -12.64
CA TYR A 141 -2.92 -1.76 -13.34
C TYR A 141 -1.52 -1.26 -13.69
N PRO A 142 -1.24 -1.00 -14.98
CA PRO A 142 0.05 -0.47 -15.40
C PRO A 142 0.23 0.99 -14.91
N PRO A 143 1.39 1.61 -15.16
CA PRO A 143 1.71 2.95 -14.67
C PRO A 143 0.65 4.00 -15.00
N ALA A 144 0.39 4.92 -14.08
CA ALA A 144 -0.62 5.96 -14.26
C ALA A 144 -0.09 7.10 -15.14
N SER A 145 -0.99 7.74 -15.89
CA SER A 145 -0.67 9.02 -16.53
C SER A 145 -0.62 10.15 -15.50
N LEU A 146 0.52 10.81 -15.41
CA LEU A 146 0.83 11.91 -14.50
C LEU A 146 0.75 13.24 -15.24
N GLN A 147 -0.21 14.08 -14.86
CA GLN A 147 -0.34 15.42 -15.44
C GLN A 147 0.60 16.40 -14.76
N PHE A 148 1.20 17.31 -15.53
CA PHE A 148 2.02 18.43 -15.02
C PHE A 148 1.99 19.62 -15.98
N ARG A 149 2.42 20.79 -15.52
CA ARG A 149 2.44 22.00 -16.35
C ARG A 149 3.87 22.42 -16.71
N THR A 150 4.08 22.89 -17.94
CA THR A 150 5.32 23.59 -18.34
C THR A 150 4.99 24.95 -18.92
N ARG A 151 5.96 25.86 -18.89
CA ARG A 151 5.86 27.13 -19.60
C ARG A 151 5.87 26.92 -21.11
N ALA A 152 4.98 27.63 -21.79
CA ALA A 152 5.06 27.89 -23.21
C ALA A 152 6.10 28.99 -23.44
N GLU A 153 7.16 28.71 -24.20
CA GLU A 153 7.97 29.82 -24.70
C GLU A 153 7.15 30.56 -25.76
N PRO A 154 6.96 31.89 -25.63
CA PRO A 154 6.30 32.65 -26.67
C PRO A 154 7.11 32.54 -27.96
N PRO A 155 6.46 32.53 -29.14
CA PRO A 155 7.16 32.53 -30.41
C PRO A 155 8.19 33.67 -30.46
N ILE A 156 9.40 33.36 -30.93
CA ILE A 156 10.48 34.33 -31.08
C ILE A 156 9.95 35.50 -31.93
N GLY A 157 9.97 36.72 -31.36
CA GLY A 157 9.49 37.94 -32.03
C GLY A 157 8.10 38.43 -31.63
N SER A 158 7.38 37.73 -30.75
CA SER A 158 6.08 38.20 -30.23
C SER A 158 6.25 39.19 -29.06
N SER A 159 6.19 40.49 -29.37
CA SER A 159 6.11 41.55 -28.35
C SER A 159 4.73 41.52 -27.68
N GLY A 160 4.69 41.33 -26.36
CA GLY A 160 3.43 41.32 -25.58
C GLY A 160 2.72 39.96 -25.45
N ALA A 161 3.39 38.86 -25.77
CA ALA A 161 2.82 37.53 -25.51
C ALA A 161 2.72 37.27 -24.00
N SER A 162 1.56 36.79 -23.53
CA SER A 162 1.39 36.32 -22.17
C SER A 162 2.12 34.99 -21.95
N VAL A 163 2.65 34.78 -20.75
CA VAL A 163 3.16 33.46 -20.35
C VAL A 163 1.98 32.49 -20.32
N GLN A 164 1.98 31.51 -21.22
CA GLN A 164 0.99 30.43 -21.22
C GLN A 164 1.60 29.20 -20.55
N TYR A 165 0.77 28.40 -19.87
CA TYR A 165 1.16 27.10 -19.34
C TYR A 165 0.52 26.01 -20.18
N HIS A 166 1.32 25.06 -20.65
CA HIS A 166 0.82 23.89 -21.37
C HIS A 166 0.62 22.73 -20.40
N PRO A 167 -0.57 22.08 -20.43
CA PRO A 167 -0.74 20.80 -19.77
C PRO A 167 0.06 19.75 -20.53
N ASN A 168 0.92 19.05 -19.79
CA ASN A 168 1.68 17.91 -20.27
C ASN A 168 1.29 16.68 -19.47
N VAL A 169 1.59 15.53 -20.06
CA VAL A 169 1.44 14.23 -19.42
C VAL A 169 2.78 13.52 -19.45
N ALA A 170 3.08 12.83 -18.37
CA ALA A 170 4.19 11.90 -18.27
C ALA A 170 3.67 10.59 -17.70
N GLN A 171 4.39 9.50 -17.87
CA GLN A 171 4.05 8.21 -17.32
C GLN A 171 5.35 7.55 -16.89
N LEU A 172 5.31 6.86 -15.76
CA LEU A 172 6.45 6.07 -15.33
C LEU A 172 6.59 4.87 -16.28
N ARG A 173 7.80 4.57 -16.77
CA ARG A 173 8.04 3.31 -17.46
C ARG A 173 7.87 2.17 -16.45
N ALA A 174 7.07 1.17 -16.81
CA ALA A 174 6.83 -0.01 -15.97
C ALA A 174 8.16 -0.59 -15.46
N PRO A 175 8.36 -0.72 -14.13
CA PRO A 175 9.56 -1.30 -13.56
C PRO A 175 9.78 -2.74 -14.03
N ASN A 176 11.05 -3.14 -14.19
CA ASN A 176 11.37 -4.53 -14.56
C ASN A 176 10.82 -5.53 -13.54
N GLN A 177 10.90 -5.19 -12.25
CA GLN A 177 10.39 -6.02 -11.17
C GLN A 177 8.87 -6.21 -11.24
N TRP A 178 8.11 -5.18 -11.61
CA TRP A 178 6.67 -5.30 -11.83
C TRP A 178 6.35 -6.29 -12.95
N ASN A 179 7.08 -6.22 -14.07
CA ASN A 179 6.96 -7.20 -15.15
C ASN A 179 7.37 -8.62 -14.71
N GLN A 180 8.39 -8.76 -13.86
CA GLN A 180 8.80 -10.05 -13.30
C GLN A 180 7.72 -10.63 -12.39
N MET A 181 7.12 -9.84 -11.50
CA MET A 181 6.02 -10.28 -10.63
C MET A 181 4.81 -10.73 -11.45
N ARG A 182 4.45 -9.98 -12.50
CA ARG A 182 3.39 -10.39 -13.43
C ARG A 182 3.72 -11.68 -14.16
N THR A 183 4.94 -11.82 -14.65
CA THR A 183 5.39 -13.03 -15.34
C THR A 183 5.36 -14.24 -14.41
N LEU A 184 5.70 -14.06 -13.14
CA LEU A 184 5.66 -15.12 -12.12
C LEU A 184 4.23 -15.65 -11.90
N LEU A 185 3.22 -14.78 -11.99
CA LEU A 185 1.81 -15.15 -11.98
C LEU A 185 1.28 -15.68 -13.33
N GLY A 186 2.11 -15.70 -14.36
CA GLY A 186 1.70 -16.00 -15.72
C GLY A 186 0.89 -14.89 -16.41
N LEU A 187 0.81 -13.70 -15.82
CA LEU A 187 0.16 -12.52 -16.41
C LEU A 187 0.99 -11.91 -17.55
N LEU A 188 0.33 -11.14 -18.41
CA LEU A 188 0.97 -10.44 -19.53
C LEU A 188 1.91 -9.32 -19.04
N SER A 189 3.10 -9.18 -19.62
CA SER A 189 3.98 -8.03 -19.40
C SER A 189 3.41 -6.72 -19.99
N ALA A 190 3.96 -5.56 -19.59
CA ALA A 190 3.59 -4.25 -20.15
C ALA A 190 3.60 -4.23 -21.69
N ASP A 191 4.68 -4.69 -22.31
CA ASP A 191 4.82 -4.71 -23.77
C ASP A 191 3.79 -5.62 -24.46
N THR A 192 3.43 -6.72 -23.79
CA THR A 192 2.43 -7.67 -24.29
C THR A 192 1.02 -7.10 -24.17
N ILE A 193 0.72 -6.40 -23.06
CA ILE A 193 -0.54 -5.65 -22.88
C ILE A 193 -0.68 -4.64 -24.01
N ASP A 194 0.34 -3.82 -24.25
CA ASP A 194 0.31 -2.80 -25.30
C ASP A 194 0.12 -3.44 -26.68
N THR A 195 0.84 -4.52 -26.98
CA THR A 195 0.74 -5.22 -28.26
C THR A 195 -0.66 -5.80 -28.47
N ARG A 196 -1.23 -6.48 -27.46
CA ARG A 196 -2.56 -7.08 -27.54
C ARG A 196 -3.65 -6.01 -27.62
N TRP A 197 -3.59 -4.97 -26.79
CA TRP A 197 -4.56 -3.88 -26.82
C TRP A 197 -4.57 -3.15 -28.16
N ARG A 198 -3.39 -2.92 -28.74
CA ARG A 198 -3.22 -2.24 -30.03
C ARG A 198 -3.86 -2.97 -31.21
N THR A 199 -4.03 -4.29 -31.14
CA THR A 199 -4.73 -5.05 -32.19
C THR A 199 -6.17 -4.59 -32.37
N SER A 200 -6.82 -4.21 -31.27
CA SER A 200 -8.20 -3.75 -31.25
C SER A 200 -8.31 -2.21 -31.24
N ASN A 201 -7.27 -1.53 -30.75
CA ASN A 201 -7.23 -0.08 -30.57
C ASN A 201 -5.89 0.49 -31.11
N PRO A 202 -5.73 0.63 -32.44
CA PRO A 202 -4.49 1.10 -33.03
C PRO A 202 -4.07 2.48 -32.49
N GLY A 203 -2.80 2.59 -32.09
CA GLY A 203 -2.23 3.84 -31.59
C GLY A 203 -2.48 4.13 -30.10
N PHE A 204 -2.97 3.16 -29.33
CA PHE A 204 -3.10 3.26 -27.87
C PHE A 204 -2.20 2.22 -27.19
N ASN A 205 -1.27 2.69 -26.36
CA ASN A 205 -0.37 1.84 -25.58
C ASN A 205 -0.54 2.16 -24.09
N PRO A 206 -1.49 1.54 -23.38
CA PRO A 206 -1.80 1.88 -21.99
C PRO A 206 -0.60 1.77 -21.03
N ALA A 207 0.36 0.89 -21.28
CA ALA A 207 1.50 0.69 -20.40
C ALA A 207 2.75 1.53 -20.76
N SER A 208 2.78 2.15 -21.95
CA SER A 208 3.95 2.90 -22.43
C SER A 208 3.67 4.26 -23.09
N ASP A 209 2.42 4.58 -23.42
CA ASP A 209 2.02 5.89 -23.93
C ASP A 209 1.39 6.74 -22.81
N PRO A 210 2.08 7.81 -22.36
CA PRO A 210 1.59 8.67 -21.28
C PRO A 210 0.28 9.40 -21.60
N LYS A 211 -0.16 9.43 -22.86
CA LYS A 211 -1.45 10.00 -23.25
C LYS A 211 -2.62 9.05 -22.99
N VAL A 212 -2.34 7.77 -22.75
CA VAL A 212 -3.34 6.74 -22.51
C VAL A 212 -3.34 6.41 -21.04
N ASP A 213 -4.35 6.89 -20.34
CA ASP A 213 -4.50 6.58 -18.94
C ASP A 213 -5.09 5.18 -18.76
N ALA A 214 -4.22 4.21 -18.50
CA ALA A 214 -4.62 2.81 -18.34
C ALA A 214 -5.60 2.58 -17.18
N ILE A 215 -5.49 3.40 -16.15
CA ILE A 215 -6.38 3.34 -15.00
C ILE A 215 -7.77 3.85 -15.38
N GLN A 216 -7.91 4.92 -16.17
CA GLN A 216 -9.20 5.31 -16.72
C GLN A 216 -9.77 4.20 -17.62
N LEU A 217 -8.91 3.53 -18.39
CA LEU A 217 -9.29 2.38 -19.20
C LEU A 217 -9.71 1.15 -18.38
N ALA A 218 -9.37 1.07 -17.09
CA ALA A 218 -9.87 0.03 -16.17
C ALA A 218 -11.42 -0.01 -16.11
N GLY A 219 -12.10 1.10 -16.42
CA GLY A 219 -13.56 1.07 -16.57
C GLY A 219 -14.06 0.26 -17.77
N ASN A 220 -13.18 -0.11 -18.71
CA ASN A 220 -13.49 -0.89 -19.90
C ASN A 220 -13.34 -2.39 -19.62
N ALA A 221 -14.45 -3.13 -19.68
CA ALA A 221 -14.47 -4.58 -19.41
C ALA A 221 -13.51 -5.40 -20.29
N THR A 222 -13.27 -4.99 -21.54
CA THR A 222 -12.31 -5.66 -22.43
C THR A 222 -10.87 -5.43 -21.99
N PHE A 223 -10.56 -4.23 -21.52
CA PHE A 223 -9.22 -3.93 -20.99
C PHE A 223 -8.99 -4.66 -19.66
N GLU A 224 -9.96 -4.65 -18.77
CA GLU A 224 -9.91 -5.42 -17.51
C GLU A 224 -9.70 -6.92 -17.74
N ALA A 225 -10.43 -7.50 -18.68
CA ALA A 225 -10.24 -8.90 -19.06
C ALA A 225 -8.82 -9.16 -19.59
N LEU A 226 -8.24 -8.22 -20.33
CA LEU A 226 -6.86 -8.31 -20.82
C LEU A 226 -5.84 -8.22 -19.68
N LEU A 227 -6.05 -7.33 -18.69
CA LEU A 227 -5.14 -7.17 -17.55
C LEU A 227 -5.03 -8.44 -16.70
N ARG A 228 -6.15 -9.16 -16.57
CA ARG A 228 -6.27 -10.44 -15.85
C ARG A 228 -5.97 -11.67 -16.70
N GLN A 229 -5.64 -11.49 -17.98
CA GLN A 229 -5.36 -12.61 -18.86
C GLN A 229 -3.97 -13.19 -18.56
N LYS A 230 -3.90 -14.52 -18.48
CA LYS A 230 -2.64 -15.26 -18.49
C LYS A 230 -2.04 -15.29 -19.90
N THR A 231 -0.76 -15.60 -19.99
CA THR A 231 -0.02 -15.71 -21.25
C THR A 231 -0.62 -16.72 -22.22
N ASP A 232 -1.17 -17.82 -21.69
CA ASP A 232 -1.90 -18.87 -22.44
C ASP A 232 -3.30 -18.46 -22.93
N GLY A 233 -3.77 -17.28 -22.50
CA GLY A 233 -5.06 -16.71 -22.90
C GLY A 233 -6.20 -16.98 -21.91
N THR A 234 -6.00 -17.79 -20.88
CA THR A 234 -6.98 -18.04 -19.82
C THR A 234 -7.10 -16.84 -18.87
N ALA A 235 -8.21 -16.72 -18.15
CA ALA A 235 -8.36 -15.69 -17.12
C ALA A 235 -7.68 -16.15 -15.82
N MET A 236 -6.96 -15.24 -15.17
CA MET A 236 -6.42 -15.48 -13.83
C MET A 236 -7.55 -15.40 -12.80
N THR A 237 -7.70 -16.47 -12.02
CA THR A 237 -8.52 -16.53 -10.82
C THR A 237 -7.65 -16.12 -9.65
N TRP A 238 -7.54 -14.81 -9.40
CA TRP A 238 -6.84 -14.26 -8.24
C TRP A 238 -7.89 -13.73 -7.26
N THR A 239 -8.00 -14.33 -6.07
CA THR A 239 -8.96 -13.88 -5.06
C THR A 239 -8.43 -12.65 -4.32
N ARG A 240 -9.23 -12.13 -3.37
CA ARG A 240 -8.82 -11.01 -2.51
C ARG A 240 -8.54 -11.44 -1.08
N GLU A 241 -8.87 -12.67 -0.70
CA GLU A 241 -8.83 -13.10 0.71
C GLU A 241 -7.41 -12.99 1.27
N HIS A 242 -6.40 -13.31 0.44
CA HIS A 242 -5.00 -13.31 0.84
C HIS A 242 -4.08 -12.43 -0.03
N GLU A 243 -4.66 -11.42 -0.73
CA GLU A 243 -3.93 -10.57 -1.70
C GLU A 243 -2.67 -9.90 -1.14
N SER A 244 -2.67 -9.51 0.13
CA SER A 244 -1.50 -8.89 0.75
C SER A 244 -0.36 -9.89 0.98
N ALA A 245 -0.68 -11.12 1.37
CA ALA A 245 0.29 -12.19 1.62
C ALA A 245 0.91 -12.70 0.31
N GLU A 246 0.09 -12.80 -0.72
CA GLU A 246 0.49 -13.14 -2.09
C GLU A 246 1.38 -12.06 -2.69
N CYS A 247 1.02 -10.80 -2.51
CA CYS A 247 1.87 -9.68 -2.92
C CYS A 247 3.22 -9.71 -2.19
N LEU A 248 3.24 -10.04 -0.89
CA LEU A 248 4.48 -10.23 -0.14
C LEU A 248 5.34 -11.34 -0.73
N TYR A 249 4.75 -12.48 -1.10
CA TYR A 249 5.45 -13.55 -1.80
C TYR A 249 6.09 -13.04 -3.10
N LEU A 250 5.35 -12.30 -3.93
CA LEU A 250 5.85 -11.77 -5.19
C LEU A 250 7.00 -10.77 -5.01
N ILE A 251 6.92 -9.92 -3.98
CA ILE A 251 8.01 -9.00 -3.61
C ILE A 251 9.26 -9.79 -3.27
N LEU A 252 9.16 -10.78 -2.38
CA LEU A 252 10.33 -11.57 -1.95
C LEU A 252 10.88 -12.47 -3.06
N ALA A 253 10.01 -12.99 -3.94
CA ALA A 253 10.41 -13.82 -5.07
C ALA A 253 11.11 -13.04 -6.19
N THR A 254 10.90 -11.73 -6.26
CA THR A 254 11.52 -10.86 -7.27
C THR A 254 12.64 -9.98 -6.73
N THR A 255 12.74 -9.82 -5.40
CA THR A 255 13.83 -9.06 -4.77
C THR A 255 15.11 -9.88 -4.73
N GLU A 256 16.20 -9.34 -5.30
CA GLU A 256 17.54 -9.93 -5.27
C GLU A 256 18.30 -9.49 -4.01
N LEU A 257 18.83 -10.46 -3.27
CA LEU A 257 19.80 -10.27 -2.20
C LEU A 257 21.17 -10.82 -2.65
N PHE A 258 22.24 -10.48 -1.93
CA PHE A 258 23.63 -10.76 -2.35
C PHE A 258 23.91 -12.22 -2.73
N ASN A 259 23.15 -13.18 -2.19
CA ASN A 259 23.36 -14.63 -2.39
C ASN A 259 22.16 -15.37 -3.02
N GLY A 260 21.13 -14.67 -3.51
CA GLY A 260 19.92 -15.32 -4.03
C GLY A 260 18.70 -14.42 -3.99
N LYS A 261 17.52 -14.99 -4.18
CA LYS A 261 16.26 -14.25 -4.02
C LYS A 261 15.94 -14.14 -2.53
N ALA A 262 15.22 -13.09 -2.13
CA ALA A 262 14.80 -12.95 -0.74
C ALA A 262 13.91 -14.12 -0.28
N ILE A 263 13.10 -14.68 -1.19
CA ILE A 263 12.26 -15.85 -0.91
C ILE A 263 13.07 -17.09 -0.53
N ASP A 264 14.33 -17.22 -0.95
CA ASP A 264 15.18 -18.37 -0.62
C ASP A 264 15.54 -18.43 0.88
N GLN A 265 15.32 -17.34 1.62
CA GLN A 265 15.47 -17.29 3.08
C GLN A 265 14.26 -17.86 3.82
N ILE A 266 13.14 -18.05 3.13
CA ILE A 266 11.91 -18.59 3.70
C ILE A 266 11.82 -20.09 3.35
N PRO A 267 11.62 -20.99 4.33
CA PRO A 267 11.43 -22.41 4.05
C PRO A 267 10.23 -22.64 3.13
N SER A 268 10.39 -23.50 2.13
CA SER A 268 9.32 -23.84 1.17
C SER A 268 8.08 -24.44 1.82
N SER A 269 8.20 -25.03 3.02
CA SER A 269 7.07 -25.53 3.81
C SER A 269 6.12 -24.42 4.29
N ARG A 270 6.52 -23.15 4.18
CA ARG A 270 5.71 -21.97 4.53
C ARG A 270 5.14 -21.25 3.31
N ILE A 271 5.41 -21.78 2.13
CA ILE A 271 4.87 -21.24 0.88
C ILE A 271 3.75 -22.20 0.49
N VAL A 272 2.52 -21.77 0.73
CA VAL A 272 1.30 -22.57 0.55
C VAL A 272 0.32 -21.76 -0.31
N ASP A 273 -0.58 -22.43 -1.01
CA ASP A 273 -1.74 -21.81 -1.68
C ASP A 273 -2.96 -22.18 -0.83
N THR A 274 -3.43 -21.23 -0.02
CA THR A 274 -4.39 -21.46 1.07
C THR A 274 -5.82 -21.39 0.57
N ASP A 275 -6.09 -20.57 -0.44
CA ASP A 275 -7.42 -20.37 -1.03
C ASP A 275 -7.64 -21.10 -2.37
N GLY A 276 -6.59 -21.71 -2.93
CA GLY A 276 -6.64 -22.56 -4.12
C GLY A 276 -6.64 -21.79 -5.44
N ASP A 277 -6.19 -20.55 -5.42
CA ASP A 277 -6.24 -19.64 -6.57
C ASP A 277 -4.98 -19.68 -7.46
N GLN A 278 -4.00 -20.51 -7.07
CA GLN A 278 -2.70 -20.74 -7.70
C GLN A 278 -1.67 -19.61 -7.46
N VAL A 279 -1.94 -18.70 -6.54
CA VAL A 279 -1.00 -17.69 -6.07
C VAL A 279 -0.54 -18.07 -4.66
N PRO A 280 0.73 -18.43 -4.47
CA PRO A 280 1.17 -18.87 -3.15
C PRO A 280 1.31 -17.69 -2.20
N GLU A 281 0.96 -17.94 -0.94
CA GLU A 281 1.14 -17.05 0.19
C GLU A 281 2.26 -17.53 1.10
N ILE A 282 2.80 -16.60 1.90
CA ILE A 282 3.70 -16.95 2.99
C ILE A 282 2.87 -17.10 4.25
N VAL A 283 2.89 -18.29 4.86
CA VAL A 283 2.18 -18.58 6.10
C VAL A 283 3.09 -18.51 7.33
N ASP A 284 2.52 -18.09 8.45
CA ASP A 284 3.16 -18.08 9.76
C ASP A 284 3.25 -19.48 10.38
N ALA A 285 3.78 -19.58 11.61
CA ALA A 285 3.93 -20.86 12.31
C ALA A 285 2.60 -21.53 12.71
N TRP A 286 1.46 -20.83 12.58
CA TRP A 286 0.11 -21.33 12.83
C TRP A 286 -0.66 -21.66 11.55
N GLY A 287 -0.01 -21.50 10.39
CA GLY A 287 -0.59 -21.77 9.09
C GLY A 287 -1.58 -20.71 8.65
N GLN A 288 -1.42 -19.47 9.12
CA GLN A 288 -2.18 -18.32 8.62
C GLN A 288 -1.28 -17.47 7.71
N PRO A 289 -1.79 -16.96 6.57
CA PRO A 289 -1.03 -16.05 5.72
C PRO A 289 -0.60 -14.78 6.46
N TYR A 290 0.61 -14.31 6.24
CA TYR A 290 1.06 -13.01 6.77
C TYR A 290 0.30 -11.86 6.12
N VAL A 291 -0.03 -10.81 6.88
CA VAL A 291 -0.56 -9.57 6.32
C VAL A 291 0.57 -8.59 6.06
N PHE A 292 0.65 -8.08 4.83
CA PHE A 292 1.59 -7.04 4.42
C PHE A 292 0.88 -5.71 4.21
N ILE A 293 1.41 -4.65 4.83
CA ILE A 293 0.89 -3.30 4.67
C ILE A 293 2.03 -2.39 4.23
N ARG A 294 1.94 -1.87 3.00
CA ARG A 294 2.95 -0.96 2.44
C ARG A 294 3.03 0.36 3.21
N GLN A 295 1.89 0.94 3.57
CA GLN A 295 1.79 2.20 4.30
C GLN A 295 0.78 2.03 5.44
N PRO A 296 1.22 1.72 6.68
CA PRO A 296 0.33 1.47 7.83
C PRO A 296 -0.23 2.78 8.38
N ILE A 297 -1.03 3.49 7.59
CA ILE A 297 -1.67 4.74 7.98
C ILE A 297 -2.55 4.46 9.21
N SER A 298 -2.53 5.37 10.19
CA SER A 298 -3.35 5.28 11.42
C SER A 298 -2.93 4.21 12.44
N LEU A 299 -1.74 3.59 12.31
CA LEU A 299 -1.20 2.75 13.38
C LEU A 299 -0.89 3.62 14.61
N GLU A 300 -1.66 3.43 15.68
CA GLU A 300 -1.45 4.09 16.97
C GLU A 300 -0.64 3.15 17.88
N THR A 301 0.57 3.56 18.28
CA THR A 301 1.34 2.81 19.29
C THR A 301 1.77 3.71 20.44
N PRO A 302 1.74 3.22 21.69
CA PRO A 302 2.20 3.97 22.85
C PRO A 302 3.66 4.45 22.75
N VAL A 303 4.51 3.73 22.03
CA VAL A 303 5.92 4.12 21.78
C VAL A 303 5.98 5.39 20.92
N ILE A 304 4.99 5.57 20.06
CA ILE A 304 4.84 6.73 19.17
C ILE A 304 4.13 7.90 19.89
N LYS A 305 3.51 7.65 21.05
CA LYS A 305 2.98 8.69 21.95
C LYS A 305 4.07 9.33 22.81
N ASN A 306 5.13 9.86 22.17
CA ASN A 306 5.95 10.90 22.81
C ASN A 306 5.20 12.24 22.93
N PHE A 307 3.95 12.30 22.43
CA PHE A 307 3.06 13.43 22.63
C PHE A 307 2.53 13.47 24.07
N ASN A 308 3.20 14.26 24.91
CA ASN A 308 2.65 14.69 26.18
C ASN A 308 1.78 15.93 25.95
N SER A 309 0.45 15.77 26.01
CA SER A 309 -0.52 16.86 25.86
C SER A 309 -0.42 17.92 26.96
N THR A 310 0.28 17.63 28.06
CA THR A 310 0.53 18.56 29.17
C THR A 310 1.91 19.21 29.14
N ALA A 311 2.82 18.76 28.27
CA ALA A 311 4.13 19.38 28.12
C ALA A 311 4.02 20.72 27.37
N ALA A 312 4.87 21.67 27.71
CA ALA A 312 4.93 22.95 27.01
C ALA A 312 5.28 22.72 25.52
N ALA A 313 4.66 23.47 24.60
CA ALA A 313 4.87 23.32 23.15
C ALA A 313 6.35 23.46 22.72
N THR A 314 7.20 24.04 23.57
CA THR A 314 8.66 24.16 23.37
C THR A 314 9.44 22.88 23.68
N GLU A 315 8.87 21.95 24.45
CA GLU A 315 9.47 20.64 24.79
C GLU A 315 9.01 19.53 23.84
N GLN A 316 8.05 19.81 22.95
CA GLN A 316 7.63 18.86 21.93
C GLN A 316 8.64 18.91 20.77
N TYR A 317 9.39 17.81 20.59
CA TYR A 317 10.29 17.66 19.45
C TYR A 317 9.50 17.90 18.15
N ARG A 318 10.07 18.71 17.25
CA ARG A 318 9.58 18.75 15.87
C ARG A 318 9.78 17.36 15.30
N ILE A 319 8.69 16.62 15.19
CA ILE A 319 8.68 15.37 14.47
C ILE A 319 8.91 15.73 13.01
N ASP A 320 9.97 15.19 12.42
CA ASP A 320 10.18 15.33 10.99
C ASP A 320 9.04 14.59 10.28
N PRO A 321 8.36 15.23 9.32
CA PRO A 321 7.27 14.60 8.58
C PRO A 321 7.77 13.34 7.89
N ASP A 322 6.93 12.30 7.84
CA ASP A 322 7.23 11.04 7.17
C ASP A 322 7.86 11.27 5.78
N PRO A 323 9.15 10.90 5.57
CA PRO A 323 9.81 11.06 4.27
C PRO A 323 9.20 10.17 3.17
N LEU A 324 8.43 9.14 3.53
CA LEU A 324 7.65 8.30 2.61
C LEU A 324 6.19 8.72 2.49
N GLY A 325 5.76 9.74 3.25
CA GLY A 325 4.48 10.41 3.14
C GLY A 325 4.44 11.30 1.90
N LEU A 326 4.69 10.71 0.72
CA LEU A 326 4.75 11.43 -0.54
C LEU A 326 3.47 12.22 -0.73
N LEU A 327 3.62 13.52 -1.03
CA LEU A 327 2.51 14.44 -1.24
C LEU A 327 1.62 14.70 -0.01
N ASN A 328 2.12 14.48 1.21
CA ASN A 328 1.34 14.68 2.45
C ASN A 328 0.01 13.93 2.43
N SER A 329 0.03 12.70 1.93
CA SER A 329 -1.17 11.92 1.68
C SER A 329 -1.76 11.24 2.92
N ASP A 330 -1.26 11.55 4.10
CA ASP A 330 -1.88 11.11 5.32
C ASP A 330 -3.03 12.07 5.66
N PHE A 331 -4.21 11.53 6.02
CA PHE A 331 -5.34 12.35 6.43
C PHE A 331 -5.03 13.22 7.65
N ARG A 332 -4.03 12.86 8.47
CA ARG A 332 -3.58 13.67 9.61
C ARG A 332 -2.99 15.01 9.20
N TYR A 333 -2.56 15.17 7.94
CA TYR A 333 -2.21 16.49 7.40
C TYR A 333 -3.43 17.41 7.19
N LEU A 334 -4.65 16.88 7.20
CA LEU A 334 -5.87 17.67 7.01
C LEU A 334 -6.13 18.58 8.20
N ALA A 335 -6.38 19.86 7.93
CA ALA A 335 -6.74 20.83 8.97
C ALA A 335 -8.07 20.48 9.68
N SER A 336 -8.96 19.73 9.02
CA SER A 336 -10.25 19.32 9.59
C SER A 336 -10.13 18.22 10.65
N VAL A 337 -9.02 17.49 10.66
CA VAL A 337 -8.74 16.43 11.65
C VAL A 337 -8.07 17.04 12.90
N ARG A 338 -7.59 18.28 12.79
CA ARG A 338 -6.96 19.01 13.89
C ARG A 338 -8.03 19.69 14.73
N ASP A 339 -7.98 19.48 16.04
CA ASP A 339 -8.79 20.24 16.97
C ASP A 339 -8.20 21.65 17.11
N ALA A 340 -8.79 22.61 16.39
CA ALA A 340 -8.37 24.01 16.43
C ALA A 340 -8.53 24.67 17.81
N THR A 341 -9.21 24.02 18.76
CA THR A 341 -9.35 24.52 20.14
C THR A 341 -8.15 24.15 21.02
N LEU A 342 -7.36 23.15 20.64
CA LEU A 342 -6.15 22.76 21.35
C LEU A 342 -4.98 23.61 20.88
N SER A 343 -4.20 24.15 21.82
CA SER A 343 -3.00 24.97 21.56
C SER A 343 -1.80 24.13 21.13
N VAL A 344 -2.04 23.14 20.26
CA VAL A 344 -1.07 22.11 19.89
C VAL A 344 -0.41 22.50 18.57
N PRO A 345 0.94 22.46 18.47
CA PRO A 345 1.63 22.80 17.24
C PRO A 345 1.28 21.82 16.10
N ASP A 346 1.21 22.34 14.87
CA ASP A 346 0.90 21.54 13.66
C ASP A 346 1.75 20.28 13.50
N SER A 347 2.99 20.32 13.98
CA SER A 347 3.92 19.17 13.95
C SER A 347 3.46 18.00 14.80
N ALA A 348 2.63 18.21 15.83
CA ALA A 348 2.11 17.12 16.65
C ALA A 348 1.09 16.24 15.91
N TYR A 349 0.50 16.77 14.84
CA TYR A 349 -0.40 16.02 13.97
C TYR A 349 0.31 15.43 12.75
N GLN A 350 1.60 15.72 12.56
CA GLN A 350 2.32 15.18 11.41
C GLN A 350 2.53 13.68 11.59
N PRO A 351 2.25 12.88 10.55
CA PRO A 351 2.57 11.46 10.59
C PRO A 351 4.08 11.30 10.72
N ILE A 352 4.46 10.45 11.66
CA ILE A 352 5.79 9.90 11.76
C ILE A 352 6.07 8.92 10.62
N TYR A 353 7.35 8.73 10.31
CA TYR A 353 7.80 7.67 9.42
C TYR A 353 7.31 6.30 9.92
N LEU A 354 6.49 5.63 9.11
CA LEU A 354 6.10 4.25 9.35
C LEU A 354 6.60 3.39 8.18
N PRO A 355 7.56 2.47 8.43
CA PRO A 355 8.02 1.56 7.40
C PRO A 355 6.90 0.57 7.03
N PRO A 356 6.98 -0.12 5.87
CA PRO A 356 6.08 -1.21 5.60
C PRO A 356 6.13 -2.27 6.69
N VAL A 357 4.98 -2.88 6.94
CA VAL A 357 4.78 -3.76 8.08
C VAL A 357 4.34 -5.12 7.59
N VAL A 358 4.91 -6.16 8.19
CA VAL A 358 4.38 -7.52 8.14
C VAL A 358 3.87 -7.91 9.52
N ILE A 359 2.70 -8.55 9.52
CA ILE A 359 1.92 -8.88 10.72
C ILE A 359 1.56 -10.37 10.67
N SER A 360 1.85 -11.09 11.75
CA SER A 360 1.32 -12.45 11.97
C SER A 360 0.01 -12.40 12.72
N SER A 361 -0.84 -13.39 12.46
CA SER A 361 -2.09 -13.61 13.18
C SER A 361 -1.88 -14.17 14.59
N GLY A 362 -0.65 -14.54 14.97
CA GLY A 362 -0.37 -15.06 16.30
C GLY A 362 -1.05 -16.38 16.63
N ILE A 363 -1.14 -16.67 17.93
CA ILE A 363 -1.76 -17.90 18.47
C ILE A 363 -3.30 -17.86 18.39
N ASP A 364 -3.88 -16.67 18.50
CA ASP A 364 -5.31 -16.38 18.43
C ASP A 364 -5.85 -16.38 17.00
N LYS A 365 -4.95 -16.33 15.99
CA LYS A 365 -5.27 -16.29 14.56
C LYS A 365 -6.05 -15.05 14.16
N GLU A 366 -5.91 -13.98 14.93
CA GLU A 366 -6.54 -12.70 14.69
C GLU A 366 -5.45 -11.65 14.50
N PHE A 367 -5.53 -10.86 13.43
CA PHE A 367 -4.52 -9.81 13.18
C PHE A 367 -4.67 -8.60 14.12
N GLY A 368 -5.81 -8.47 14.80
CA GLY A 368 -6.10 -7.28 15.62
C GLY A 368 -6.14 -5.97 14.83
N ILE A 369 -6.31 -6.04 13.49
CA ILE A 369 -6.38 -4.89 12.60
C ILE A 369 -7.37 -5.13 11.46
N ARG A 370 -7.89 -4.05 10.86
CA ARG A 370 -8.75 -4.12 9.66
C ARG A 370 -7.89 -4.17 8.38
N THR A 371 -8.06 -5.20 7.56
CA THR A 371 -7.32 -5.37 6.30
C THR A 371 -8.03 -4.72 5.09
N SER A 372 -7.34 -4.65 3.93
CA SER A 372 -7.86 -4.09 2.66
C SER A 372 -9.00 -4.89 2.03
N PHE A 373 -9.23 -6.10 2.52
CA PHE A 373 -10.34 -6.97 2.19
C PHE A 373 -10.66 -7.76 3.45
N VAL A 374 -11.71 -7.35 4.13
CA VAL A 374 -12.31 -8.11 5.21
C VAL A 374 -13.65 -8.57 4.66
N ASP A 375 -13.89 -9.86 4.71
CA ASP A 375 -15.16 -10.53 4.43
C ASP A 375 -15.37 -11.48 5.62
N THR A 376 -15.86 -10.92 6.74
CA THR A 376 -15.90 -11.70 7.99
C THR A 376 -16.97 -12.78 7.97
N ASP A 377 -17.99 -12.63 7.14
CA ASP A 377 -19.09 -13.58 6.98
C ASP A 377 -18.91 -14.53 5.79
N ARG A 378 -17.86 -14.36 4.98
CA ARG A 378 -17.47 -15.18 3.82
C ARG A 378 -18.56 -15.22 2.75
N ASP A 379 -19.30 -14.14 2.59
CA ASP A 379 -20.38 -14.05 1.60
C ASP A 379 -19.86 -13.64 0.20
N GLY A 380 -18.56 -13.39 0.07
CA GLY A 380 -17.91 -12.93 -1.15
C GLY A 380 -18.09 -11.42 -1.38
N THR A 381 -18.59 -10.69 -0.39
CA THR A 381 -18.75 -9.25 -0.37
C THR A 381 -17.85 -8.61 0.69
N PRO A 382 -17.05 -7.59 0.33
CA PRO A 382 -16.27 -6.88 1.32
C PRO A 382 -17.19 -6.15 2.29
N GLU A 383 -16.79 -6.14 3.57
CA GLU A 383 -17.43 -5.36 4.62
C GLU A 383 -17.51 -3.86 4.28
N GLU A 384 -18.51 -3.18 4.84
CA GLU A 384 -18.78 -1.76 4.56
C GLU A 384 -17.54 -0.87 4.83
N GLY A 385 -17.17 -0.05 3.83
CA GLY A 385 -16.01 0.84 3.89
C GLY A 385 -14.73 0.30 3.22
N VAL A 386 -14.76 -0.94 2.73
CA VAL A 386 -13.64 -1.58 2.03
C VAL A 386 -13.95 -1.71 0.54
N SER A 387 -13.21 -1.01 -0.32
CA SER A 387 -13.47 -1.07 -1.76
C SER A 387 -12.81 -2.27 -2.43
N ARG A 388 -13.53 -2.90 -3.36
CA ARG A 388 -13.01 -3.94 -4.27
C ARG A 388 -11.84 -3.50 -5.14
N SER A 389 -11.69 -2.18 -5.32
CA SER A 389 -10.77 -1.60 -6.31
C SER A 389 -9.54 -0.94 -5.69
N TYR A 390 -9.45 -0.86 -4.35
CA TYR A 390 -8.42 -0.06 -3.67
C TYR A 390 -7.64 -0.86 -2.61
N SER A 391 -6.40 -0.45 -2.34
CA SER A 391 -5.58 -0.94 -1.22
C SER A 391 -6.05 -0.33 0.10
N SER A 392 -5.66 -0.90 1.25
CA SER A 392 -5.99 -0.36 2.59
C SER A 392 -5.47 1.07 2.81
N SER A 393 -4.53 1.53 1.98
CA SER A 393 -4.04 2.91 1.96
C SER A 393 -5.00 3.92 1.29
N VAL A 394 -6.18 3.48 0.84
CA VAL A 394 -7.21 4.35 0.23
C VAL A 394 -8.44 4.40 1.13
N VAL A 395 -8.60 5.52 1.84
CA VAL A 395 -9.82 5.83 2.59
C VAL A 395 -10.92 6.24 1.61
N GLN A 396 -12.00 5.46 1.53
CA GLN A 396 -13.22 5.88 0.84
C GLN A 396 -13.95 6.92 1.70
N LEU A 397 -14.09 8.15 1.19
CA LEU A 397 -14.97 9.13 1.80
C LEU A 397 -16.44 8.81 1.44
N PRO A 398 -17.38 8.77 2.40
CA PRO A 398 -18.75 8.27 2.20
C PRO A 398 -19.67 9.15 1.32
N GLN A 399 -19.18 10.24 0.72
CA GLN A 399 -19.90 11.04 -0.26
C GLN A 399 -18.93 11.56 -1.35
N PRO A 400 -19.37 11.71 -2.61
CA PRO A 400 -18.60 12.40 -3.65
C PRO A 400 -18.51 13.90 -3.32
N ILE A 401 -17.54 14.26 -2.48
CA ILE A 401 -17.24 15.65 -2.11
C ILE A 401 -16.20 16.16 -3.11
N GLY A 402 -16.64 16.50 -4.33
CA GLY A 402 -15.76 17.05 -5.37
C GLY A 402 -16.42 17.16 -6.75
N PRO A 403 -15.89 18.01 -7.66
CA PRO A 403 -16.35 18.04 -9.04
C PRO A 403 -16.06 16.70 -9.73
N THR A 404 -17.07 16.12 -10.36
CA THR A 404 -16.90 15.00 -11.30
C THR A 404 -16.09 15.47 -12.51
N TYR A 405 -15.01 14.76 -12.83
CA TYR A 405 -14.21 15.08 -14.01
C TYR A 405 -14.90 14.54 -15.26
N SER A 406 -15.16 15.41 -16.22
CA SER A 406 -15.55 15.04 -17.57
C SER A 406 -14.32 15.03 -18.47
N TYR A 407 -13.84 13.85 -18.86
CA TYR A 407 -12.90 13.71 -19.97
C TYR A 407 -13.70 13.53 -21.26
N THR A 408 -13.60 14.49 -22.18
CA THR A 408 -14.13 14.36 -23.53
C THR A 408 -12.99 13.89 -24.43
N ASP A 409 -13.07 12.65 -24.90
CA ASP A 409 -12.11 12.14 -25.88
C ASP A 409 -12.19 13.00 -27.16
N PRO A 410 -11.12 13.69 -27.57
CA PRO A 410 -11.14 14.60 -28.71
C PRO A 410 -11.37 13.90 -30.05
N ARG A 411 -11.32 12.57 -30.11
CA ARG A 411 -11.52 11.79 -31.34
C ARG A 411 -12.93 11.22 -31.45
N THR A 412 -13.52 10.79 -30.33
CA THR A 412 -14.85 10.19 -30.31
C THR A 412 -15.93 11.15 -29.82
N ASN A 413 -15.54 12.28 -29.24
CA ASN A 413 -16.42 13.28 -28.64
C ASN A 413 -17.32 12.73 -27.51
N VAL A 414 -16.98 11.57 -26.95
CA VAL A 414 -17.69 10.95 -25.83
C VAL A 414 -17.12 11.48 -24.52
N SER A 415 -18.01 11.91 -23.61
CA SER A 415 -17.63 12.44 -22.30
C SER A 415 -17.81 11.37 -21.22
N TYR A 416 -16.73 11.04 -20.53
CA TYR A 416 -16.71 10.09 -19.41
C TYR A 416 -16.71 10.87 -18.09
N SER A 417 -17.67 10.57 -17.19
CA SER A 417 -17.70 11.11 -15.83
C SER A 417 -17.22 10.05 -14.85
N VAL A 418 -16.10 10.29 -14.17
CA VAL A 418 -15.52 9.33 -13.22
C VAL A 418 -15.60 9.89 -11.80
N PRO A 419 -16.45 9.33 -10.91
CA PRO A 419 -16.49 9.71 -9.51
C PRO A 419 -15.72 8.70 -8.66
N VAL A 420 -14.39 8.77 -8.60
CA VAL A 420 -13.65 8.09 -7.53
C VAL A 420 -12.31 8.80 -7.27
N TRP A 421 -12.11 9.23 -6.02
CA TRP A 421 -10.79 9.59 -5.52
C TRP A 421 -9.97 8.32 -5.29
N ARG A 422 -8.86 8.18 -6.00
CA ARG A 422 -7.78 7.23 -5.63
C ARG A 422 -6.88 8.00 -4.70
N TYR A 423 -6.58 7.59 -3.47
CA TYR A 423 -5.74 8.44 -2.63
C TYR A 423 -4.27 8.00 -2.61
N PRO A 424 -3.31 8.93 -2.81
CA PRO A 424 -3.45 10.18 -3.57
C PRO A 424 -3.63 9.93 -5.05
N ASP A 425 -4.45 10.78 -5.65
CA ASP A 425 -4.96 10.56 -6.98
C ASP A 425 -3.96 11.12 -7.98
N PRO A 426 -3.37 10.33 -8.89
CA PRO A 426 -2.66 10.91 -10.03
C PRO A 426 -3.57 11.83 -10.88
N TYR A 427 -4.91 11.75 -10.72
CA TYR A 427 -5.91 12.58 -11.39
C TYR A 427 -6.31 13.86 -10.68
N PHE A 428 -5.51 14.37 -9.73
CA PHE A 428 -5.71 15.77 -9.35
C PHE A 428 -5.46 16.65 -10.58
N ASN A 429 -6.56 17.04 -11.24
CA ASN A 429 -6.54 17.83 -12.45
C ASN A 429 -5.98 19.21 -12.10
N VAL A 430 -4.68 19.38 -12.26
CA VAL A 430 -4.06 20.68 -12.00
C VAL A 430 -4.70 21.76 -12.86
N SER A 431 -5.18 21.48 -14.08
CA SER A 431 -5.77 22.47 -15.00
C SER A 431 -7.07 23.12 -14.49
N SER A 432 -7.79 22.52 -13.53
CA SER A 432 -9.00 23.11 -12.94
C SER A 432 -8.71 24.11 -11.80
N VAL A 433 -7.46 24.18 -11.32
CA VAL A 433 -7.05 25.15 -10.29
C VAL A 433 -6.69 26.49 -10.97
N PRO A 434 -7.41 27.59 -10.64
CA PRO A 434 -7.10 28.93 -11.14
C PRO A 434 -5.65 29.30 -10.86
N ALA A 435 -4.96 29.89 -11.83
CA ALA A 435 -3.54 30.17 -11.75
C ALA A 435 -3.17 31.40 -10.87
N ASN A 436 -4.14 32.05 -10.20
CA ASN A 436 -3.93 33.21 -9.32
C ASN A 436 -3.77 32.88 -7.83
N THR A 437 -3.87 31.63 -7.39
CA THR A 437 -3.72 31.33 -5.97
C THR A 437 -2.24 31.40 -5.58
N THR A 438 -1.75 32.60 -5.28
CA THR A 438 -0.42 32.83 -4.69
C THR A 438 -0.38 32.20 -3.30
N GLY A 439 0.18 31.00 -3.23
CA GLY A 439 0.47 30.25 -2.02
C GLY A 439 1.19 28.97 -2.41
N ALA A 440 1.98 28.39 -1.51
CA ALA A 440 2.50 27.04 -1.72
C ALA A 440 1.31 26.15 -2.10
N HIS A 441 1.39 25.48 -3.25
CA HIS A 441 0.43 24.45 -3.64
C HIS A 441 0.66 23.24 -2.73
N VAL A 442 0.32 23.40 -1.45
CA VAL A 442 -0.09 22.29 -0.62
C VAL A 442 -1.24 21.65 -1.39
N LEU A 443 -1.32 20.32 -1.39
CA LEU A 443 -2.59 19.63 -1.60
C LEU A 443 -3.54 20.11 -0.52
N GLN A 444 -4.09 21.32 -0.69
CA GLN A 444 -5.23 21.74 0.07
C GLN A 444 -6.32 20.79 -0.41
N ALA A 445 -6.64 19.83 0.44
CA ALA A 445 -8.00 19.27 0.57
C ALA A 445 -9.01 20.39 0.96
N GLY A 446 -8.89 21.56 0.32
CA GLY A 446 -9.60 22.80 0.54
C GLY A 446 -10.69 23.01 -0.51
N GLY A 447 -11.11 21.95 -1.20
CA GLY A 447 -12.51 21.86 -1.57
C GLY A 447 -13.28 21.68 -0.29
N ILE A 448 -13.84 22.78 0.22
CA ILE A 448 -14.67 22.87 1.43
C ILE A 448 -15.40 21.55 1.65
N VAL A 449 -15.03 20.84 2.73
CA VAL A 449 -15.86 19.81 3.34
C VAL A 449 -17.13 20.49 3.81
N LYS A 450 -18.09 20.73 2.90
CA LYS A 450 -19.48 20.85 3.31
C LYS A 450 -19.94 19.43 3.53
N ALA A 451 -19.74 18.98 4.76
CA ALA A 451 -20.55 17.91 5.33
C ALA A 451 -22.02 18.23 4.99
N LYS A 452 -22.60 17.43 4.10
CA LYS A 452 -23.99 17.64 3.67
C LYS A 452 -24.87 17.17 4.83
N GLY A 453 -25.41 18.13 5.60
CA GLY A 453 -26.46 17.89 6.58
C GLY A 453 -26.02 17.17 7.85
N PHE A 454 -25.02 17.69 8.56
CA PHE A 454 -24.86 17.38 9.98
C PHE A 454 -25.88 18.18 10.78
N VAL A 455 -27.00 17.54 11.13
CA VAL A 455 -27.91 18.03 12.16
C VAL A 455 -27.44 17.40 13.46
N ASN A 456 -27.01 18.25 14.39
CA ASN A 456 -26.60 17.99 15.77
C ASN A 456 -25.21 17.37 15.99
N SER A 457 -24.38 18.23 16.59
CA SER A 457 -23.12 18.03 17.27
C SER A 457 -23.20 16.93 18.35
N SER A 458 -22.60 15.76 18.10
CA SER A 458 -22.05 14.87 19.15
C SER A 458 -21.44 13.55 18.66
N SER A 459 -21.39 13.24 17.36
CA SER A 459 -20.74 11.99 16.92
C SER A 459 -20.03 12.16 15.58
N VAL A 460 -18.75 12.55 15.64
CA VAL A 460 -17.79 12.13 14.61
C VAL A 460 -17.69 10.63 14.81
N VAL A 461 -18.35 9.84 13.96
CA VAL A 461 -17.97 8.43 13.81
C VAL A 461 -16.67 8.50 13.04
N GLU A 462 -15.60 8.59 13.82
CA GLU A 462 -14.25 8.29 13.45
C GLU A 462 -14.32 6.93 12.72
N TYR A 463 -14.24 6.92 11.40
CA TYR A 463 -13.87 5.70 10.69
C TYR A 463 -12.40 5.50 11.03
N GLN A 464 -12.16 4.99 12.24
CA GLN A 464 -10.84 4.71 12.78
C GLN A 464 -10.11 3.83 11.78
N GLY A 465 -9.09 4.39 11.13
CA GLY A 465 -8.12 3.57 10.42
C GLY A 465 -7.56 2.54 11.39
N LEU A 466 -7.44 1.28 10.93
CA LEU A 466 -6.99 0.12 11.72
C LEU A 466 -7.59 0.01 13.15
N GLY A 467 -8.78 0.57 13.38
CA GLY A 467 -9.38 0.89 14.69
C GLY A 467 -9.72 -0.24 15.66
N ALA A 468 -8.78 -1.14 15.91
CA ALA A 468 -8.78 -2.02 17.05
C ALA A 468 -7.65 -1.58 17.99
N THR A 469 -7.95 -1.47 19.28
CA THR A 469 -6.92 -1.39 20.32
C THR A 469 -6.06 -2.63 20.20
N LEU A 470 -4.85 -2.47 19.66
CA LEU A 470 -3.84 -3.53 19.66
C LEU A 470 -3.58 -3.89 21.12
N ASP A 471 -3.96 -5.10 21.52
CA ASP A 471 -3.57 -5.63 22.82
C ASP A 471 -2.04 -5.78 22.79
N LYS A 472 -1.38 -5.01 23.65
CA LYS A 472 0.08 -4.86 23.65
C LYS A 472 0.78 -6.18 23.94
N GLU A 473 0.15 -7.08 24.68
CA GLU A 473 0.75 -8.36 25.06
C GLU A 473 0.65 -9.42 23.96
N THR A 474 -0.29 -9.29 23.00
CA THR A 474 -0.45 -10.24 21.89
C THR A 474 0.02 -9.71 20.54
N ALA A 475 -0.03 -8.40 20.33
CA ALA A 475 0.28 -7.80 19.02
C ALA A 475 1.69 -7.23 18.90
N ALA A 476 2.33 -6.81 20.00
CA ALA A 476 3.66 -6.18 19.94
C ALA A 476 4.75 -7.13 19.44
N ASP A 477 4.66 -8.42 19.78
CA ASP A 477 5.64 -9.44 19.40
C ASP A 477 5.45 -9.91 17.93
N ASN A 478 4.32 -9.57 17.29
CA ASN A 478 3.94 -10.08 15.96
C ASN A 478 4.04 -9.03 14.84
N ILE A 479 4.57 -7.84 15.12
CA ILE A 479 4.64 -6.70 14.19
C ILE A 479 6.08 -6.27 13.97
N THR A 480 6.56 -6.41 12.72
CA THR A 480 7.93 -6.05 12.28
C THR A 480 8.45 -4.67 12.69
N SER A 481 7.56 -3.68 12.79
CA SER A 481 7.95 -2.27 12.96
C SER A 481 7.95 -1.78 14.40
N LEU A 482 7.42 -2.56 15.36
CA LEU A 482 7.30 -2.12 16.76
C LEU A 482 8.58 -2.35 17.58
N ASP A 483 9.44 -3.29 17.18
CA ASP A 483 10.67 -3.64 17.91
C ASP A 483 11.94 -2.91 17.36
N ALA A 484 11.76 -1.98 16.42
CA ALA A 484 12.86 -1.24 15.78
C ALA A 484 13.56 -0.18 16.68
N GLY A 485 13.30 -0.18 17.99
CA GLY A 485 14.05 0.64 18.96
C GLY A 485 13.85 2.15 18.80
N PHE A 486 12.61 2.61 18.60
CA PHE A 486 12.25 4.03 18.66
C PHE A 486 12.05 4.53 20.09
#